data_AF-A0A7W2FV42-F1
#
_entry.id   AF-A0A7W2FV42-F1
#
_cell.length_a   1.000
_cell.length_b   1.000
_cell.length_c   1.000
_cell.angle_alpha   90.00
_cell.angle_beta   90.00
_cell.angle_gamma   90.00
#
_symmetry.space_group_name_H-M   'P 1'
#
loop_
_entity.id
_entity.type
_entity.pdbx_description
1 polymer ?
#
loop_
_entity_poly.entity_id
_entity_poly.type
_entity_poly.pdbx_seq_one_letter_code
_entity_poly.pdbx_strand_id
1 'polypeptide(L)'
;AMAAYGLDDWRLVAGSDAAMSKTLEAATERQDPIVVTAWAPHPVFSGQSLRYLEDPQGLYSQEESIHTITRLGLAEEMPEAAAILDRFAWS
;
A
#
# COMPACT_ATOMS: atom_id res chain seq x y z
N ALA A 1 7.89 4.06 -12.13
CA ALA A 1 8.47 5.12 -11.27
C ALA A 1 9.96 5.31 -11.49
N MET A 2 10.85 4.36 -11.14
CA MET A 2 12.31 4.59 -11.15
C MET A 2 12.86 5.16 -12.47
N ALA A 3 12.59 4.52 -13.60
CA ALA A 3 13.04 5.02 -14.92
C ALA A 3 12.44 6.40 -15.27
N ALA A 4 11.17 6.64 -14.94
CA ALA A 4 10.50 7.91 -15.22
C ALA A 4 11.10 9.09 -14.42
N TYR A 5 11.67 8.80 -13.25
CA TYR A 5 12.34 9.77 -12.39
C TYR A 5 13.88 9.75 -12.49
N GLY A 6 14.46 9.02 -13.45
CA GLY A 6 15.91 8.93 -13.63
C GLY A 6 16.65 8.31 -12.42
N LEU A 7 15.99 7.42 -11.69
CA LEU A 7 16.54 6.74 -10.51
C LEU A 7 17.29 5.45 -10.89
N ASP A 8 18.06 5.49 -11.97
CA ASP A 8 18.70 4.28 -12.54
C ASP A 8 19.79 3.69 -11.62
N ASP A 9 20.38 4.52 -10.75
CA ASP A 9 21.34 4.11 -9.73
C ASP A 9 20.68 3.57 -8.44
N TRP A 10 19.35 3.63 -8.35
CA TRP A 10 18.60 3.10 -7.21
C TRP A 10 18.22 1.64 -7.44
N ARG A 11 18.16 0.90 -6.34
CA ARG A 11 17.71 -0.50 -6.35
C ARG A 11 16.44 -0.66 -5.56
N LEU A 12 15.40 -1.18 -6.21
CA LEU A 12 14.24 -1.73 -5.49
C LEU A 12 14.64 -3.05 -4.84
N VAL A 13 14.56 -3.10 -3.51
CA VAL A 13 14.79 -4.32 -2.74
C VAL A 13 13.44 -5.00 -2.51
N ALA A 14 13.22 -6.13 -3.17
CA ALA A 14 12.02 -6.94 -2.96
C ALA A 14 12.06 -7.58 -1.56
N GLY A 15 10.92 -7.58 -0.88
CA GLY A 15 10.78 -8.12 0.47
C GLY A 15 9.32 -8.36 0.83
N SER A 16 9.03 -8.48 2.12
CA SER A 16 7.67 -8.57 2.65
C SER A 16 7.30 -7.31 3.45
N ASP A 17 6.01 -7.07 3.63
CA ASP A 17 5.49 -5.96 4.43
C ASP A 17 6.07 -5.97 5.85
N ALA A 18 6.20 -7.17 6.45
CA ALA A 18 6.78 -7.35 7.77
C ALA A 18 8.28 -7.00 7.80
N ALA A 19 9.03 -7.37 6.76
CA ALA A 19 10.44 -7.02 6.65
C ALA A 19 10.62 -5.50 6.46
N MET A 20 9.85 -4.90 5.55
CA MET A 20 9.85 -3.46 5.30
C MET A 20 9.54 -2.67 6.57
N SER A 21 8.49 -3.07 7.32
CA SER A 21 8.06 -2.39 8.54
C SER A 21 9.15 -2.41 9.62
N LYS A 22 9.82 -3.55 9.84
CA LYS A 22 10.94 -3.66 10.78
C LYS A 22 12.15 -2.85 10.36
N THR A 23 12.48 -2.83 9.07
CA THR A 23 13.59 -2.02 8.54
C THR A 23 13.31 -0.53 8.73
N LEU A 24 12.07 -0.11 8.48
CA LEU A 24 11.61 1.24 8.69
C LEU A 24 11.68 1.64 10.18
N GLU A 25 11.16 0.82 11.08
CA GLU A 25 11.27 1.02 12.53
C GLU A 25 12.72 1.18 12.99
N ALA A 26 13.60 0.24 12.63
CA ALA A 26 14.99 0.29 13.01
C ALA A 26 15.74 1.51 12.44
N ALA A 27 15.42 1.94 11.22
CA ALA A 27 16.01 3.14 10.63
C ALA A 27 15.51 4.41 11.34
N THR A 28 14.22 4.49 11.64
CA THR A 28 13.61 5.62 12.38
C THR A 28 14.21 5.75 13.78
N GLU A 29 14.37 4.65 14.52
CA GLU A 29 15.01 4.64 15.85
C GLU A 29 16.46 5.13 15.81
N ARG A 30 17.20 4.79 14.75
CA ARG A 30 18.59 5.22 14.54
C ARG A 30 18.70 6.59 13.86
N GLN A 31 17.58 7.19 13.47
CA GLN A 31 17.53 8.41 12.66
C GLN A 31 18.29 8.29 11.32
N ASP A 32 18.33 7.09 10.76
CA ASP A 32 18.94 6.85 9.46
C ASP A 32 17.99 7.26 8.32
N PRO A 33 18.51 7.85 7.24
CA PRO A 33 17.71 8.10 6.04
C PRO A 33 17.16 6.80 5.45
N ILE A 34 15.86 6.75 5.21
CA ILE A 34 15.19 5.60 4.59
C ILE A 34 14.05 6.03 3.67
N VAL A 35 13.89 5.30 2.56
CA VAL A 35 12.79 5.41 1.61
C VAL A 35 12.17 4.03 1.46
N VAL A 36 10.85 3.94 1.59
CA VAL A 36 10.09 2.70 1.44
C VAL A 36 8.93 2.88 0.47
N THR A 37 8.50 1.79 -0.14
CA THR A 37 7.22 1.72 -0.85
C THR A 37 6.10 1.49 0.17
N ALA A 38 5.21 2.46 0.36
CA ALA A 38 4.11 2.40 1.31
C ALA A 38 2.80 2.89 0.68
N TRP A 39 1.67 2.47 1.25
CA TRP A 39 0.31 2.83 0.83
C TRP A 39 -0.55 3.15 2.05
N ALA A 40 -1.65 3.88 1.86
CA ALA A 40 -2.63 4.14 2.92
C ALA A 40 -3.97 3.46 2.60
N PRO A 41 -4.68 2.90 3.59
CA PRO A 41 -4.31 2.81 5.01
C PRO A 41 -3.27 1.70 5.30
N HIS A 42 -2.25 2.00 6.13
CA HIS A 42 -1.28 1.01 6.62
C HIS A 42 -0.79 1.35 8.04
N PRO A 43 -0.59 0.35 8.94
CA PRO A 43 -0.21 0.61 10.34
C PRO A 43 1.09 1.40 10.55
N VAL A 44 2.04 1.37 9.61
CA VAL A 44 3.31 2.12 9.76
C VAL A 44 3.11 3.64 9.85
N PHE A 45 2.00 4.16 9.34
CA PHE A 45 1.68 5.59 9.41
C PHE A 45 1.17 6.05 10.79
N SER A 46 0.77 5.12 11.67
CA SER A 46 0.30 5.49 13.02
C SER A 46 1.43 5.58 14.05
N GLY A 47 2.51 4.81 13.85
CA GLY A 47 3.62 4.74 14.80
C GLY A 47 4.81 5.65 14.50
N GLN A 48 4.93 6.15 13.26
CA GLN A 48 6.13 6.85 12.79
C GLN A 48 5.78 8.12 12.01
N SER A 49 6.61 9.16 12.13
CA SER A 49 6.43 10.40 11.36
C SER A 49 6.92 10.18 9.93
N LEU A 50 6.00 9.73 9.07
CA LEU A 50 6.26 9.50 7.65
C LEU A 50 5.66 10.64 6.83
N ARG A 51 6.28 10.91 5.68
CA ARG A 51 5.76 11.82 4.65
C ARG A 51 5.77 11.12 3.31
N TYR A 52 4.73 11.37 2.51
CA TYR A 52 4.77 10.99 1.10
C TYR A 52 5.76 11.89 0.34
N LEU A 53 6.46 11.30 -0.63
CA LEU A 53 7.23 12.04 -1.61
C LEU A 53 6.28 12.52 -2.72
N GLU A 54 6.55 13.70 -3.27
CA GLU A 54 5.76 14.24 -4.37
C GLU A 54 5.91 13.37 -5.64
N ASP A 55 4.80 13.15 -6.33
CA ASP A 55 4.74 12.42 -7.60
C ASP A 55 4.30 13.37 -8.73
N PRO A 56 5.17 14.29 -9.20
CA PRO A 56 4.79 15.33 -10.17
C PRO A 56 4.41 14.78 -11.56
N GLN A 57 4.82 13.56 -11.89
CA GLN A 57 4.41 12.88 -13.12
C GLN A 57 3.13 12.07 -12.97
N GLY A 58 2.56 11.98 -11.75
CA GLY A 58 1.32 11.27 -11.48
C GLY A 58 1.36 9.79 -11.87
N LEU A 59 2.47 9.11 -11.58
CA LEU A 59 2.65 7.69 -11.90
C LEU A 59 1.88 6.78 -10.95
N TYR A 60 1.62 7.23 -9.73
CA TYR A 60 0.81 6.55 -8.73
C TYR A 60 -0.59 7.16 -8.71
N SER A 61 -1.61 6.32 -8.47
CA SER A 61 -3.00 6.78 -8.51
C SER A 61 -3.24 7.83 -7.43
N GLN A 62 -3.89 8.93 -7.79
CA GLN A 62 -4.29 9.97 -6.82
C GLN A 62 -5.52 9.55 -6.00
N GLU A 63 -6.30 8.60 -6.54
CA GLU A 63 -7.46 8.02 -5.88
C GLU A 63 -7.34 6.49 -5.96
N GLU A 64 -7.17 5.85 -4.80
CA GLU A 64 -7.23 4.40 -4.67
C GLU A 64 -8.49 4.03 -3.90
N SER A 65 -9.15 2.96 -4.35
CA SER A 65 -10.34 2.42 -3.71
C SER A 65 -10.15 0.93 -3.45
N ILE A 66 -10.60 0.48 -2.29
CA ILE A 66 -10.60 -0.95 -1.94
C ILE A 66 -11.88 -1.55 -2.50
N HIS A 67 -11.74 -2.57 -3.35
CA HIS A 67 -12.87 -3.24 -3.99
C HIS A 67 -13.02 -4.67 -3.46
N THR A 68 -14.26 -5.05 -3.16
CA THR A 68 -14.62 -6.45 -2.93
C THR A 68 -14.86 -7.13 -4.28
N ILE A 69 -14.09 -8.18 -4.59
CA ILE A 69 -14.27 -9.01 -5.78
C ILE A 69 -14.74 -10.41 -5.41
N THR A 70 -15.60 -11.00 -6.23
CA THR A 70 -16.14 -12.34 -6.00
C THR A 70 -15.92 -13.21 -7.24
N ARG A 71 -15.91 -14.54 -7.06
CA ARG A 71 -15.90 -15.46 -8.20
C ARG A 71 -17.22 -15.35 -8.96
N LEU A 72 -17.18 -15.62 -10.26
CA LEU A 72 -18.39 -15.75 -11.08
C LEU A 72 -19.32 -16.83 -10.50
N GLY A 73 -20.63 -16.57 -10.53
CA GLY A 73 -21.66 -17.49 -10.03
C GLY A 73 -21.95 -17.39 -8.52
N LEU A 74 -21.15 -16.63 -7.74
CA LEU A 74 -21.34 -16.56 -6.29
C LEU A 74 -22.69 -15.95 -5.89
N ALA A 75 -23.16 -14.94 -6.62
CA ALA A 75 -24.42 -14.25 -6.30
C ALA A 75 -25.64 -15.17 -6.49
N GLU A 76 -25.57 -16.06 -7.47
CA GLU A 76 -26.61 -17.04 -7.79
C GLU A 76 -26.58 -18.23 -6.84
N GLU A 77 -25.38 -18.75 -6.54
CA GLU A 77 -25.19 -19.92 -5.69
C GLU A 77 -25.33 -19.60 -4.19
N MET A 78 -24.90 -18.41 -3.77
CA MET A 78 -24.81 -17.99 -2.37
C MET A 78 -25.28 -16.53 -2.19
N PRO A 79 -26.57 -16.23 -2.44
CA PRO A 79 -27.08 -14.86 -2.42
C PRO A 79 -26.91 -14.16 -1.07
N GLU A 80 -27.00 -14.88 0.04
CA GLU A 80 -26.80 -14.32 1.38
C GLU A 80 -25.36 -13.85 1.60
N ALA A 81 -24.38 -14.66 1.20
CA ALA A 81 -22.97 -14.30 1.31
C ALA A 81 -22.62 -13.13 0.37
N ALA A 82 -23.14 -13.16 -0.86
CA ALA A 82 -22.98 -12.05 -1.80
C ALA A 82 -23.55 -10.73 -1.24
N ALA A 83 -24.71 -10.79 -0.59
CA ALA A 83 -25.33 -9.62 0.01
C ALA A 83 -24.58 -9.07 1.24
N ILE A 84 -23.80 -9.89 1.94
CA ILE A 84 -22.88 -9.43 2.99
C ILE A 84 -21.68 -8.72 2.35
N LEU A 85 -21.07 -9.35 1.34
CA LEU A 85 -19.89 -8.83 0.64
C LEU A 85 -20.17 -7.51 -0.09
N ASP A 86 -21.36 -7.37 -0.68
CA ASP A 86 -21.83 -6.15 -1.34
C ASP A 86 -22.04 -4.99 -0.37
N ARG A 87 -22.46 -5.30 0.87
CA ARG A 87 -22.66 -4.29 1.93
C ARG A 87 -21.42 -4.06 2.78
N PHE A 88 -20.33 -4.77 2.53
CA PHE A 88 -19.11 -4.64 3.31
C PHE A 88 -18.40 -3.33 2.95
N ALA A 89 -18.38 -2.41 3.92
CA ALA A 89 -17.60 -1.19 3.87
C ALA A 89 -17.07 -0.88 5.27
N TRP A 90 -15.83 -0.40 5.34
CA TRP A 90 -15.18 0.01 6.57
C TRP A 90 -14.30 1.24 6.29
N SER A 91 -14.05 2.05 7.32
CA SER A 91 -13.24 3.28 7.28
C SER A 91 -12.12 3.23 8.30
#